data_AF-A0A0B6ZG33-F1
#
_entry.id   AF-A0A0B6ZG33-F1
#
_cell.length_a   1.000
_cell.length_b   1.000
_cell.length_c   1.000
_cell.angle_alpha   90.00
_cell.angle_beta   90.00
_cell.angle_gamma   90.00
#
_symmetry.space_group_name_H-M   'P 1'
#
loop_
_entity.id
_entity.type
_entity.pdbx_description
1 polymer ?
#
loop_
_entity_poly.entity_id
_entity_poly.type
_entity_poly.pdbx_seq_one_letter_code
_entity_poly.pdbx_strand_id
1 'polypeptide(L)' 'DHLQSSGDKAQRLSIPIVCVCRRGNDSQLAVEMLQKEMAVSGINLVDIKGGLYSWTKHVDADFPVY' A
#
# COMPACT_ATOMS: atom_id res chain seq x y z
N ASP A 1 6.02 8.02 45.27
CA ASP A 1 4.90 8.49 44.43
C ASP A 1 5.04 8.03 42.99
N HIS A 2 4.31 6.97 42.66
CA HIS A 2 4.15 6.50 41.29
C HIS A 2 3.03 7.31 40.64
N LEU A 3 3.37 8.20 39.72
CA LEU A 3 2.40 8.69 38.75
C LEU A 3 2.98 8.42 37.35
N GLN A 4 2.49 7.32 36.77
CA GLN A 4 2.75 6.89 35.41
C GLN A 4 2.32 8.02 34.48
N SER A 5 3.25 8.62 33.72
CA SER A 5 2.86 9.45 32.60
C SER A 5 2.30 8.54 31.52
N SER A 6 0.98 8.55 31.40
CA SER A 6 0.25 7.92 30.31
C SER A 6 0.85 8.39 29.00
N GLY A 7 1.64 7.51 28.39
CA GLY A 7 2.16 7.70 27.04
C GLY A 7 0.99 7.68 26.08
N ASP A 8 0.53 8.85 25.68
CA ASP A 8 -0.23 9.05 24.47
C ASP A 8 0.64 8.57 23.30
N LYS A 9 0.57 7.25 23.02
CA LYS A 9 1.04 6.67 21.78
C LYS A 9 0.11 7.21 20.70
N ALA A 10 0.39 8.42 20.22
CA ALA A 10 -0.12 8.87 18.95
C ALA A 10 0.22 7.76 17.95
N GLN A 11 -0.79 6.99 17.53
CA GLN A 11 -0.64 6.07 16.41
C GLN A 11 -0.11 6.94 15.28
N ARG A 12 1.16 6.77 14.92
CA ARG A 12 1.69 7.34 13.69
C ARG A 12 0.87 6.71 12.58
N LEU A 13 -0.11 7.45 12.07
CA LEU A 13 -0.91 7.03 10.93
C LEU A 13 0.08 6.83 9.78
N SER A 14 0.24 5.59 9.34
CA SER A 14 1.00 5.32 8.12
C SER A 14 0.11 5.62 6.93
N ILE A 15 0.59 6.45 6.01
CA ILE A 15 -0.13 6.78 4.79
C ILE A 15 -0.01 5.58 3.85
N PRO A 16 -1.13 4.92 3.47
CA PRO A 16 -1.08 3.83 2.52
C PRO A 16 -0.91 4.38 1.09
N ILE A 17 0.09 3.88 0.38
CA ILE A 17 0.29 4.10 -1.04
C ILE A 17 0.13 2.74 -1.73
N VAL A 18 -0.84 2.66 -2.64
CA VAL A 18 -1.18 1.41 -3.34
C VAL A 18 -0.79 1.56 -4.81
N CYS A 19 0.11 0.70 -5.27
CA CYS A 19 0.49 0.59 -6.68
C CYS A 19 -0.40 -0.43 -7.40
N VAL A 20 -0.74 -0.16 -8.66
CA VAL A 20 -1.49 -1.08 -9.50
C VAL A 20 -0.97 -1.04 -10.93
N CYS A 21 -0.86 -2.21 -11.55
CA CYS A 21 -0.64 -2.35 -12.99
C CYS A 21 -1.66 -3.33 -13.58
N ARG A 22 -1.49 -3.74 -14.84
CA ARG A 22 -2.43 -4.63 -15.53
C ARG A 22 -2.60 -5.99 -14.85
N ARG A 23 -1.49 -6.64 -14.46
CA ARG A 23 -1.46 -8.03 -13.93
C ARG A 23 -0.72 -8.19 -12.60
N GLY A 24 -0.31 -7.09 -11.96
CA GLY A 24 0.42 -7.12 -10.69
C GLY A 24 1.93 -7.41 -10.82
N ASN A 25 2.52 -7.39 -12.02
CA ASN A 25 3.96 -7.66 -12.20
C ASN A 25 4.77 -6.37 -11.99
N ASP A 26 4.53 -5.36 -12.82
CA ASP A 26 5.28 -4.09 -12.77
C ASP A 26 5.00 -3.29 -11.50
N SER A 27 3.82 -3.46 -10.89
CA SER A 27 3.48 -2.81 -9.63
C SER A 27 4.34 -3.28 -8.46
N GLN A 28 4.81 -4.53 -8.45
CA GLN A 28 5.76 -5.01 -7.45
C GLN A 28 7.11 -4.30 -7.59
N LEU A 29 7.59 -4.13 -8.84
CA LEU A 29 8.83 -3.39 -9.11
C LEU A 29 8.70 -1.92 -8.69
N ALA A 30 7.55 -1.30 -8.96
CA ALA A 30 7.27 0.06 -8.52
C ALA A 30 7.32 0.20 -6.99
N VAL A 31 6.69 -0.72 -6.24
CA VAL A 31 6.76 -0.75 -4.78
C VAL A 31 8.20 -0.88 -4.30
N GLU A 32 8.98 -1.80 -4.88
CA GLU A 32 10.38 -2.01 -4.50
C GLU A 32 11.24 -0.75 -4.73
N MET A 33 11.08 -0.11 -5.89
CA MET A 33 11.79 1.13 -6.21
C MET A 33 11.38 2.26 -5.27
N LEU A 34 10.08 2.44 -5.04
CA LEU A 34 9.56 3.46 -4.14
C LEU A 34 10.02 3.26 -2.70
N GLN A 35 10.13 2.00 -2.23
CA GLN A 35 10.66 1.70 -0.89
C GLN A 35 12.15 2.05 -0.76
N LYS A 36 12.94 1.90 -1.84
CA LYS A 36 14.37 2.27 -1.87
C LYS A 36 14.57 3.78 -1.89
N GLU A 37 13.79 4.50 -2.70
CA GLU A 37 13.93 5.95 -2.88
C GLU A 37 13.24 6.75 -1.75
N MET A 38 12.11 6.26 -1.24
CA MET A 38 11.32 6.90 -0.19
C MET A 38 11.50 6.18 1.14
N ALA A 39 12.70 6.25 1.72
CA ALA A 39 12.96 5.81 3.09
C ALA A 39 12.34 6.75 4.14
N VAL A 40 11.06 7.12 3.95
CA VAL A 40 10.32 8.07 4.79
C VAL A 40 9.48 7.30 5.80
N SER A 41 9.70 7.58 7.09
CA SER A 41 8.87 7.01 8.16
C SER A 41 7.41 7.41 7.99
N GLY A 42 6.49 6.46 8.15
CA GLY A 42 5.05 6.74 8.11
C GLY A 42 4.40 6.55 6.75
N ILE A 43 5.04 5.83 5.82
CA ILE A 43 4.43 5.39 4.57
C ILE A 43 4.32 3.85 4.57
N ASN A 44 3.20 3.33 4.09
CA ASN A 44 3.00 1.90 3.81
C ASN A 44 2.81 1.69 2.30
N LEU A 45 3.76 1.04 1.64
CA LEU A 45 3.76 0.79 0.20
C LEU A 45 3.35 -0.65 -0.09
N VAL A 46 2.28 -0.84 -0.86
CA VAL A 46 1.77 -2.15 -1.26
C VAL A 46 1.32 -2.13 -2.72
N ASP A 47 1.15 -3.30 -3.33
CA ASP A 47 0.51 -3.42 -4.63
C ASP A 47 -0.72 -4.34 -4.63
N ILE A 48 -1.56 -4.20 -5.66
CA ILE A 48 -2.72 -5.09 -5.86
C ILE A 48 -2.27 -6.36 -6.57
N LYS A 49 -2.30 -7.49 -5.86
CA LYS A 49 -2.00 -8.80 -6.42
C LYS A 49 -2.91 -9.12 -7.62
N GLY A 50 -2.29 -9.40 -8.76
CA GLY A 50 -2.98 -9.69 -10.02
C GLY A 50 -3.51 -8.45 -10.75
N GLY A 51 -3.28 -7.25 -10.22
CA GLY A 51 -3.58 -5.97 -10.88
C GLY A 51 -5.05 -5.75 -11.25
N LEU A 52 -5.27 -4.90 -12.24
CA LEU A 52 -6.60 -4.59 -12.78
C LEU A 52 -7.32 -5.83 -13.35
N TYR A 53 -6.57 -6.84 -13.82
CA TYR A 53 -7.15 -8.11 -14.24
C TYR A 53 -7.85 -8.83 -13.07
N SER A 54 -7.20 -8.88 -11.91
CA SER A 54 -7.79 -9.46 -10.69
C SER A 54 -8.96 -8.62 -10.18
N TRP A 55 -8.84 -7.29 -10.25
CA TRP A 55 -9.94 -6.37 -9.93
C TRP A 55 -11.18 -6.65 -10.78
N THR A 56 -11.00 -6.80 -12.10
CA THR A 56 -12.11 -7.10 -13.01
C THR A 56 -12.80 -8.42 -12.63
N LYS A 57 -12.01 -9.44 -12.29
CA LYS A 57 -12.53 -10.76 -11.95
C LYS A 57 -13.26 -10.81 -10.60
N HIS A 58 -12.82 -10.01 -9.63
CA HIS A 58 -13.20 -10.20 -8.22
C HIS A 58 -13.96 -9.02 -7.60
N VAL A 59 -13.97 -7.85 -8.24
CA VAL A 59 -14.55 -6.62 -7.68
C VAL A 59 -15.53 -5.95 -8.64
N ASP A 60 -15.11 -5.69 -9.88
CA ASP A 60 -15.91 -4.98 -10.88
C ASP A 60 -15.82 -5.66 -12.25
N ALA A 61 -16.81 -6.49 -12.57
CA ALA A 61 -16.83 -7.26 -13.81
C ALA A 61 -16.99 -6.41 -15.08
N ASP A 62 -17.42 -5.15 -14.96
CA ASP A 62 -17.56 -4.23 -16.08
C ASP A 62 -16.27 -3.45 -16.37
N PHE A 63 -15.26 -3.58 -15.50
CA PHE A 63 -13.97 -2.92 -15.68
C PHE A 63 -13.26 -3.47 -16.94
N PRO A 64 -12.80 -2.61 -17.87
CA PRO A 64 -12.25 -3.07 -19.13
C PRO A 64 -10.87 -3.74 -18.97
N VAL A 65 -10.73 -4.90 -19.61
CA VAL A 65 -9.44 -5.61 -19.74
C VAL A 65 -8.92 -5.41 -21.17
N TYR A 66 -7.88 -4.60 -21.30
CA TYR A 66 -7.03 -4.52 -22.49
C TYR A 66 -5.82 -5.43 -22.32
#